data_AF-A0A4P9WHG0-F1
#
_entry.id   AF-A0A4P9WHG0-F1
#
_cell.length_a   1.000
_cell.length_b   1.000
_cell.length_c   1.000
_cell.angle_alpha   90.00
_cell.angle_beta   90.00
_cell.angle_gamma   90.00
#
_symmetry.space_group_name_H-M   'P 1'
#
loop_
_entity.id
_entity.type
_entity.pdbx_description
1 polymer ?
#
loop_
_entity_poly.entity_id
_entity_poly.type
_entity_poly.pdbx_seq_one_letter_code
_entity_poly.pdbx_strand_id
1 'polypeptide(L)'
;MSRFYYSEPTDTDLSDRIEYDMDDQDECWLEAYNALQEPRDREDENLFEEIMDRFEKEWFDLTTRDDGGFPEDSTCAICDDGEAENSNAIVFCDGCNLAVHQDCYGVPFIPEGQWLCRKCMISPEMPVTCIFCPIEGGAFKQTNTGKWAHLLCALWIPEVSIANPTLKEPIENIDKIPKGRWRLTCYICRQKCGAPIQCASKQCFLAFHVSCARKAKLHMKMRGYDGQAIPQRAFCDKHTPVSRRFQLWIRCEGRRLECLTSYR
;
A
#
# COMPACT_ATOMS: atom_id res chain seq x y z
N MET A 1 56.72 17.89 -2.67
CA MET A 1 55.35 18.33 -2.31
C MET A 1 54.42 17.16 -2.56
N SER A 2 54.17 16.36 -1.52
CA SER A 2 53.25 15.21 -1.54
C SER A 2 51.81 15.73 -1.60
N ARG A 3 51.04 15.27 -2.60
CA ARG A 3 49.60 15.51 -2.71
C ARG A 3 48.89 14.64 -1.68
N PHE A 4 48.25 15.27 -0.71
CA PHE A 4 47.33 14.59 0.19
C PHE A 4 46.05 14.26 -0.59
N TYR A 5 45.73 12.97 -0.73
CA TYR A 5 44.43 12.54 -1.22
C TYR A 5 43.46 12.58 -0.04
N TYR A 6 42.39 13.37 -0.16
CA TYR A 6 41.28 13.33 0.78
C TYR A 6 40.42 12.12 0.43
N SER A 7 40.31 11.17 1.33
CA SER A 7 39.37 10.05 1.25
C SER A 7 38.08 10.46 1.95
N GLU A 8 36.93 10.26 1.29
CA GLU A 8 35.62 10.49 1.91
C GLU A 8 35.44 9.55 3.13
N PRO A 9 34.91 10.05 4.27
CA PRO A 9 34.69 9.24 5.45
C PRO A 9 33.69 8.11 5.17
N THR A 10 33.87 6.96 5.81
CA THR A 10 32.92 5.86 5.70
C THR A 10 31.63 6.18 6.48
N ASP A 11 30.53 5.51 6.16
CA ASP A 11 29.23 5.65 6.86
C ASP A 11 29.35 5.40 8.38
N THR A 12 30.25 4.50 8.76
CA THR A 12 30.66 4.24 10.15
C THR A 12 31.48 5.37 10.78
N ASP A 13 32.30 6.09 10.00
CA ASP A 13 33.04 7.25 10.52
C ASP A 13 32.12 8.47 10.72
N LEU A 14 31.01 8.54 9.99
CA LEU A 14 29.98 9.57 10.14
C LEU A 14 29.07 9.28 11.34
N SER A 15 28.74 8.01 11.61
CA SER A 15 27.90 7.65 12.75
C SER A 15 28.54 7.94 14.10
N ASP A 16 29.85 7.82 14.21
CA ASP A 16 30.60 7.95 15.47
C ASP A 16 30.95 9.41 15.83
N ARG A 17 30.68 10.37 14.94
CA ARG A 17 30.96 11.79 15.18
C ARG A 17 29.76 12.46 15.86
N ILE A 18 29.96 13.07 17.02
CA ILE A 18 28.93 13.89 17.68
C ILE A 18 28.68 15.16 16.84
N GLU A 19 27.43 15.38 16.44
CA GLU A 19 26.98 16.52 15.63
C GLU A 19 26.05 17.48 16.38
N TYR A 20 25.41 17.00 17.46
CA TYR A 20 24.57 17.84 18.32
C TYR A 20 25.41 18.84 19.10
N ASP A 21 24.98 20.11 19.08
CA ASP A 21 25.60 21.24 19.78
C ASP A 21 24.53 21.86 20.68
N MET A 22 24.77 21.90 21.99
CA MET A 22 23.78 22.39 22.96
C MET A 22 23.45 23.86 22.71
N ASP A 23 22.16 24.20 22.76
CA ASP A 23 21.72 25.60 22.71
C ASP A 23 21.47 26.18 24.11
N ASP A 24 21.22 27.50 24.18
CA ASP A 24 20.94 28.21 25.43
C ASP A 24 19.78 27.59 26.24
N GLN A 25 18.82 26.93 25.58
CA GLN A 25 17.68 26.29 26.22
C GLN A 25 18.09 24.96 26.87
N ASP A 26 18.92 24.18 26.20
CA ASP A 26 19.48 22.93 26.71
C ASP A 26 20.39 23.18 27.91
N GLU A 27 21.23 24.22 27.87
CA GLU A 27 22.06 24.64 29.00
C GLU A 27 21.19 24.94 30.23
N CYS A 28 20.17 25.77 30.07
CA CYS A 28 19.24 26.12 31.15
C CYS A 28 18.53 24.87 31.71
N TRP A 29 18.19 23.91 30.85
CA TRP A 29 17.55 22.67 31.25
C TRP A 29 18.50 21.77 32.05
N LEU A 30 19.74 21.59 31.59
CA LEU A 30 20.75 20.76 32.24
C LEU A 30 21.13 21.33 33.62
N GLU A 31 21.26 22.65 33.73
CA GLU A 31 21.47 23.33 35.01
C GLU A 31 20.31 23.08 35.99
N ALA A 32 19.06 23.24 35.52
CA ALA A 32 17.88 23.01 36.34
C ALA A 32 17.74 21.55 36.76
N TYR A 33 18.07 20.60 35.87
CA TYR A 33 18.10 19.17 36.16
C TYR A 33 19.15 18.85 37.24
N ASN A 34 20.39 19.30 37.04
CA ASN A 34 21.50 19.06 37.97
C ASN A 34 21.32 19.74 39.33
N ALA A 35 20.56 20.84 39.40
CA ALA A 35 20.20 21.49 40.66
C ALA A 35 19.29 20.62 41.54
N LEU A 36 18.57 19.66 40.95
CA LEU A 36 17.71 18.71 41.66
C LEU A 36 18.42 17.41 42.05
N GLN A 37 19.63 17.16 41.54
CA GLN A 37 20.38 15.92 41.76
C GLN A 37 21.45 16.05 42.86
N GLU A 38 21.79 14.92 43.47
CA GLU A 38 22.96 14.83 44.34
C GLU A 38 24.25 15.08 43.53
N PRO A 39 25.32 15.64 44.13
CA PRO A 39 26.54 15.99 43.39
C PRO A 39 27.20 14.82 42.63
N ARG A 40 26.89 13.59 43.00
CA ARG A 40 27.45 12.38 42.40
C ARG A 40 26.73 11.96 41.10
N ASP A 41 25.47 12.39 40.94
CA ASP A 41 24.58 12.00 39.85
C ASP A 41 24.30 13.20 38.91
N ARG A 42 25.17 14.21 38.94
CA ARG A 42 25.11 15.34 38.02
C ARG A 42 25.79 14.96 36.73
N GLU A 43 25.12 15.26 35.62
CA GLU A 43 25.63 14.98 34.29
C GLU A 43 26.33 16.21 33.71
N ASP A 44 27.32 15.99 32.85
CA ASP A 44 28.05 17.05 32.17
C ASP A 44 27.50 17.32 30.77
N GLU A 45 27.94 18.44 30.18
CA GLU A 45 27.51 18.90 28.85
C GLU A 45 27.84 17.86 27.77
N ASN A 46 29.03 17.26 27.83
CA ASN A 46 29.47 16.25 26.86
C ASN A 46 28.54 15.03 26.83
N LEU A 47 28.13 14.53 28.00
CA LEU A 47 27.21 13.39 28.05
C LEU A 47 25.84 13.75 27.49
N PHE A 48 25.37 14.98 27.72
CA PHE A 48 24.10 15.45 27.16
C PHE A 48 24.16 15.51 25.64
N GLU A 49 25.22 16.08 25.06
CA GLU A 49 25.46 16.10 23.60
C GLU A 49 25.53 14.68 23.02
N GLU A 50 26.28 13.77 23.64
CA GLU A 50 26.38 12.37 23.21
C GLU A 50 25.02 11.67 23.18
N ILE A 51 24.21 11.89 24.22
CA ILE A 51 22.88 11.28 24.34
C ILE A 51 21.92 11.86 23.30
N MET A 52 21.89 13.18 23.14
CA MET A 52 21.01 13.86 22.20
C MET A 52 21.37 13.53 20.76
N ASP A 53 22.65 13.58 20.40
CA ASP A 53 23.16 13.17 19.09
C ASP A 53 22.76 11.73 18.75
N ARG A 54 22.88 10.82 19.73
CA ARG A 54 22.47 9.44 19.55
C ARG A 54 20.96 9.29 19.39
N PHE A 55 20.16 10.02 20.17
CA PHE A 55 18.71 10.01 20.01
C PHE A 55 18.29 10.54 18.64
N GLU A 56 18.91 11.61 18.17
CA GLU A 56 18.63 12.17 16.85
C GLU A 56 19.00 11.21 15.73
N LYS A 57 20.16 10.55 15.81
CA LYS A 57 20.58 9.55 14.82
C LYS A 57 19.69 8.31 14.84
N GLU A 58 19.35 7.79 16.01
CA GLU A 58 18.43 6.65 16.13
C GLU A 58 17.01 7.02 15.65
N TRP A 59 16.57 8.26 15.91
CA TRP A 59 15.30 8.79 15.40
C TRP A 59 15.32 8.99 13.89
N PHE A 60 16.41 9.54 13.34
CA PHE A 60 16.63 9.67 11.90
C PHE A 60 16.62 8.29 11.24
N ASP A 61 17.32 7.32 11.78
CA ASP A 61 17.29 5.93 11.31
C ASP A 61 15.88 5.32 11.37
N LEU A 62 15.12 5.58 12.43
CA LEU A 62 13.73 5.07 12.54
C LEU A 62 12.79 5.75 11.53
N THR A 63 12.94 7.05 11.32
CA THR A 63 12.14 7.85 10.38
C THR A 63 12.59 7.75 8.92
N THR A 64 13.75 7.15 8.66
CA THR A 64 14.25 6.86 7.29
C THR A 64 14.20 5.38 6.95
N ARG A 65 14.26 4.46 7.93
CA ARG A 65 13.94 3.03 7.76
C ARG A 65 12.44 2.78 7.64
N ASP A 66 11.63 3.58 8.33
CA ASP A 66 10.23 3.79 7.94
C ASP A 66 10.24 4.86 6.85
N ASP A 67 9.76 4.52 5.66
CA ASP A 67 9.64 5.40 4.50
C ASP A 67 8.62 6.53 4.81
N GLY A 68 9.05 7.50 5.62
CA GLY A 68 8.36 8.77 5.90
C GLY A 68 8.65 9.84 4.84
N GLY A 69 9.45 9.52 3.82
CA GLY A 69 9.16 10.05 2.50
C GLY A 69 7.88 9.37 2.04
N PHE A 70 6.83 10.13 1.71
CA PHE A 70 5.79 9.55 0.85
C PHE A 70 6.54 8.88 -0.29
N PRO A 71 6.35 7.58 -0.58
CA PRO A 71 7.04 6.99 -1.71
C PRO A 71 6.72 7.91 -2.88
N GLU A 72 7.75 8.46 -3.52
CA GLU A 72 7.57 9.25 -4.74
C GLU A 72 6.88 8.41 -5.85
N ASP A 73 6.61 7.13 -5.56
CA ASP A 73 5.78 6.16 -6.28
C ASP A 73 4.54 5.66 -5.47
N SER A 74 3.86 6.51 -4.70
CA SER A 74 2.61 6.15 -4.00
C SER A 74 1.46 5.94 -5.00
N THR A 75 1.34 4.71 -5.52
CA THR A 75 0.30 4.35 -6.49
C THR A 75 -1.08 4.21 -5.85
N CYS A 76 -2.12 4.54 -6.61
CA CYS A 76 -3.49 4.38 -6.15
C CYS A 76 -3.85 2.89 -5.93
N ALA A 77 -4.38 2.61 -4.74
CA ALA A 77 -4.84 1.28 -4.31
C ALA A 77 -6.04 0.71 -5.12
N ILE A 78 -6.48 1.36 -6.20
CA ILE A 78 -7.54 0.89 -7.11
C ILE A 78 -7.01 0.67 -8.53
N CYS A 79 -6.29 1.62 -9.12
CA CYS A 79 -5.80 1.51 -10.51
C CYS A 79 -4.32 1.09 -10.65
N ASP A 80 -3.53 1.04 -9.56
CA ASP A 80 -2.07 0.83 -9.59
C ASP A 80 -1.29 1.92 -10.35
N ASP A 81 -1.90 3.11 -10.53
CA ASP A 81 -1.27 4.24 -11.20
C ASP A 81 -0.85 5.31 -10.18
N GLY A 82 0.34 5.88 -10.38
CA GLY A 82 0.90 6.98 -9.59
C GLY A 82 0.68 8.35 -10.22
N GLU A 83 0.21 8.42 -11.48
CA GLU A 83 -0.04 9.69 -12.16
C GLU A 83 -1.13 10.49 -11.44
N ALA A 84 -0.78 11.66 -10.93
CA ALA A 84 -1.69 12.59 -10.29
C ALA A 84 -1.87 13.84 -11.14
N GLU A 85 -3.09 14.07 -11.63
CA GLU A 85 -3.47 15.31 -12.31
C GLU A 85 -4.15 16.27 -11.32
N ASN A 86 -4.11 17.58 -11.60
CA ASN A 86 -4.72 18.60 -10.73
C ASN A 86 -6.22 18.37 -10.47
N SER A 87 -6.96 17.76 -11.41
CA SER A 87 -8.38 17.42 -11.25
C SER A 87 -8.65 16.04 -10.65
N ASN A 88 -7.64 15.16 -10.60
CA ASN A 88 -7.76 13.80 -10.10
C ASN A 88 -6.55 13.44 -9.24
N ALA A 89 -6.36 14.21 -8.16
CA ALA A 89 -5.27 13.98 -7.20
C ALA A 89 -5.40 12.64 -6.45
N ILE A 90 -4.27 12.12 -5.96
CA ILE A 90 -4.20 11.01 -5.01
C ILE A 90 -4.39 11.59 -3.61
N VAL A 91 -5.33 11.02 -2.86
CA VAL A 91 -5.67 11.42 -1.49
C VAL A 91 -5.33 10.27 -0.53
N PHE A 92 -4.80 10.63 0.63
CA PHE A 92 -4.39 9.69 1.68
C PHE A 92 -5.35 9.75 2.85
N CYS A 93 -5.81 8.60 3.32
CA CYS A 93 -6.68 8.51 4.48
C CYS A 93 -5.88 8.68 5.78
N ASP A 94 -6.18 9.71 6.55
CA ASP A 94 -5.47 10.01 7.82
C ASP A 94 -5.61 8.91 8.88
N GLY A 95 -6.64 8.05 8.77
CA GLY A 95 -6.86 6.95 9.72
C GLY A 95 -6.23 5.60 9.36
N CYS A 96 -5.76 5.40 8.11
CA CYS A 96 -5.20 4.09 7.70
C CYS A 96 -4.20 4.16 6.55
N ASN A 97 -3.76 5.36 6.18
CA ASN A 97 -2.84 5.64 5.08
C ASN A 97 -3.25 5.04 3.71
N LEU A 98 -4.56 4.88 3.47
CA LEU A 98 -5.07 4.42 2.17
C LEU A 98 -4.87 5.51 1.11
N ALA A 99 -4.04 5.25 0.10
CA ALA A 99 -3.84 6.11 -1.07
C ALA A 99 -4.79 5.77 -2.22
N VAL A 100 -5.62 6.72 -2.64
CA VAL A 100 -6.54 6.55 -3.78
C VAL A 100 -6.72 7.83 -4.58
N HIS A 101 -6.88 7.72 -5.90
CA HIS A 101 -7.37 8.83 -6.71
C HIS A 101 -8.80 9.20 -6.33
N GLN A 102 -9.11 10.50 -6.42
CA GLN A 102 -10.45 11.05 -6.21
C GLN A 102 -11.50 10.32 -7.07
N ASP A 103 -11.26 10.17 -8.37
CA ASP A 103 -12.20 9.51 -9.28
C ASP A 103 -12.25 8.00 -9.10
N CYS A 104 -11.14 7.39 -8.66
CA CYS A 104 -11.10 5.94 -8.43
C CYS A 104 -11.97 5.55 -7.23
N TYR A 105 -11.93 6.32 -6.14
CA TYR A 105 -12.68 6.03 -4.92
C TYR A 105 -14.03 6.77 -4.81
N GLY A 106 -14.25 7.79 -5.65
CA GLY A 106 -15.45 8.61 -5.67
C GLY A 106 -15.47 9.67 -4.57
N VAL A 107 -14.36 10.39 -4.42
CA VAL A 107 -14.24 11.53 -3.50
C VAL A 107 -14.74 12.79 -4.23
N PRO A 108 -15.87 13.40 -3.82
CA PRO A 108 -16.45 14.52 -4.55
C PRO A 108 -15.65 15.82 -4.41
N PHE A 109 -14.99 16.03 -3.28
CA PHE A 109 -14.07 17.15 -3.03
C PHE A 109 -13.11 16.76 -1.90
N ILE A 110 -11.90 17.31 -1.95
CA ILE A 110 -10.90 17.17 -0.87
C ILE A 110 -11.18 18.26 0.17
N PRO A 111 -11.46 17.90 1.44
CA PRO A 111 -11.62 18.90 2.50
C PRO A 111 -10.28 19.57 2.83
N GLU A 112 -10.31 20.79 3.37
CA GLU A 112 -9.09 21.49 3.83
C GLU A 112 -8.42 20.84 5.05
N GLY A 113 -9.14 19.94 5.74
CA GLY A 113 -8.66 19.20 6.89
C GLY A 113 -8.60 17.69 6.64
N GLN A 114 -8.86 16.93 7.70
CA GLN A 114 -8.76 15.47 7.68
C GLN A 114 -9.68 14.82 6.63
N TRP A 115 -9.14 13.90 5.84
CA TRP A 115 -9.90 13.00 4.99
C TRP A 115 -9.82 11.56 5.51
N LEU A 116 -10.99 10.95 5.74
CA LEU A 116 -11.10 9.56 6.16
C LEU A 116 -11.79 8.73 5.08
N CYS A 117 -11.28 7.54 4.80
CA CYS A 117 -11.97 6.59 3.93
C CYS A 117 -13.26 6.09 4.62
N ARG A 118 -14.20 5.49 3.85
CA ARG A 118 -15.47 5.00 4.42
C ARG A 118 -15.28 3.99 5.55
N LYS A 119 -14.25 3.12 5.46
CA LYS A 119 -13.91 2.19 6.55
C LYS A 119 -13.58 2.95 7.83
N CYS A 120 -12.70 3.95 7.79
CA CYS A 120 -12.30 4.69 8.98
C CYS A 120 -13.41 5.59 9.53
N MET A 121 -14.26 6.14 8.66
CA MET A 121 -15.42 6.91 9.11
C MET A 121 -16.43 6.07 9.90
N ILE A 122 -16.70 4.83 9.47
CA ILE A 122 -17.79 4.00 10.01
C ILE A 122 -17.28 3.00 11.05
N SER A 123 -16.05 2.50 10.86
CA SER A 123 -15.45 1.42 11.63
C SER A 123 -13.95 1.69 11.85
N PRO A 124 -13.61 2.72 12.65
CA PRO A 124 -12.22 3.10 12.89
C PRO A 124 -11.43 1.96 13.55
N GLU A 125 -11.96 1.40 14.64
CA GLU A 125 -11.26 0.42 15.47
C GLU A 125 -11.51 -1.04 15.06
N MET A 126 -12.67 -1.34 14.47
CA MET A 126 -12.99 -2.72 14.08
C MET A 126 -12.48 -3.04 12.67
N PRO A 127 -11.84 -4.21 12.47
CA PRO A 127 -11.45 -4.65 11.14
C PRO A 127 -12.70 -5.00 10.32
N VAL A 128 -12.65 -4.71 9.03
CA VAL A 128 -13.68 -5.09 8.07
C VAL A 128 -13.11 -6.08 7.07
N THR A 129 -13.92 -7.06 6.68
CA THR A 129 -13.52 -8.10 5.72
C THR A 129 -14.27 -7.95 4.40
N CYS A 130 -13.59 -8.19 3.29
CA CYS A 130 -14.22 -8.21 1.98
C CYS A 130 -15.04 -9.50 1.80
N ILE A 131 -16.30 -9.38 1.36
CA ILE A 131 -17.11 -10.57 1.03
C ILE A 131 -16.63 -11.33 -0.21
N PHE A 132 -15.78 -10.74 -1.06
CA PHE A 132 -15.37 -11.32 -2.34
C PHE A 132 -13.98 -11.95 -2.33
N CYS A 133 -13.13 -11.68 -1.34
CA CYS A 133 -11.78 -12.22 -1.28
C CYS A 133 -11.26 -12.25 0.18
N PRO A 134 -10.20 -13.02 0.47
CA PRO A 134 -9.63 -13.13 1.82
C PRO A 134 -8.56 -12.07 2.13
N ILE A 135 -8.33 -11.11 1.22
CA ILE A 135 -7.27 -10.11 1.42
C ILE A 135 -7.74 -9.03 2.40
N GLU A 136 -6.89 -8.72 3.37
CA GLU A 136 -7.08 -7.63 4.31
C GLU A 136 -6.50 -6.31 3.76
N GLY A 137 -6.97 -5.18 4.30
CA GLY A 137 -6.56 -3.83 3.88
C GLY A 137 -7.13 -3.40 2.52
N GLY A 138 -6.74 -2.21 2.04
CA GLY A 138 -7.17 -1.66 0.76
C GLY A 138 -8.47 -0.83 0.80
N ALA A 139 -8.96 -0.44 -0.39
CA ALA A 139 -10.09 0.47 -0.53
C ALA A 139 -11.45 -0.25 -0.40
N PHE A 140 -12.18 0.03 0.68
CA PHE A 140 -13.49 -0.56 0.98
C PHE A 140 -14.66 0.40 0.74
N LYS A 141 -15.80 -0.17 0.33
CA LYS A 141 -17.11 0.48 0.31
C LYS A 141 -18.16 -0.47 0.90
N GLN A 142 -19.24 0.09 1.44
CA GLN A 142 -20.36 -0.70 1.94
C GLN A 142 -21.25 -1.17 0.78
N THR A 143 -21.82 -2.35 0.99
CA THR A 143 -22.86 -2.93 0.14
C THR A 143 -24.23 -2.42 0.59
N ASN A 144 -25.24 -2.54 -0.26
CA ASN A 144 -26.64 -2.24 0.11
C ASN A 144 -27.19 -3.13 1.25
N THR A 145 -26.48 -4.19 1.64
CA THR A 145 -26.82 -5.06 2.78
C THR A 145 -26.01 -4.74 4.05
N GLY A 146 -25.23 -3.66 4.06
CA GLY A 146 -24.40 -3.25 5.20
C GLY A 146 -23.08 -4.03 5.35
N LYS A 147 -22.83 -5.03 4.51
CA LYS A 147 -21.53 -5.74 4.45
C LYS A 147 -20.48 -4.91 3.72
N TRP A 148 -19.20 -5.30 3.83
CA TRP A 148 -18.07 -4.62 3.21
C TRP A 148 -17.50 -5.41 2.02
N ALA A 149 -17.05 -4.68 1.02
CA ALA A 149 -16.32 -5.24 -0.11
C ALA A 149 -15.24 -4.26 -0.58
N HIS A 150 -14.15 -4.79 -1.13
CA HIS A 150 -13.21 -3.95 -1.87
C HIS A 150 -13.90 -3.36 -3.10
N LEU A 151 -13.66 -2.08 -3.33
CA LEU A 151 -14.13 -1.42 -4.54
C LEU A 151 -13.51 -2.06 -5.79
N LEU A 152 -12.23 -2.44 -5.73
CA LEU A 152 -11.56 -3.21 -6.78
C LEU A 152 -12.29 -4.54 -7.08
N CYS A 153 -12.67 -5.31 -6.06
CA CYS A 153 -13.38 -6.58 -6.30
C CYS A 153 -14.72 -6.34 -6.99
N ALA A 154 -15.48 -5.33 -6.54
CA ALA A 154 -16.76 -4.97 -7.14
C ALA A 154 -16.63 -4.52 -8.60
N LEU A 155 -15.56 -3.80 -8.95
CA LEU A 155 -15.31 -3.34 -10.32
C LEU A 155 -15.06 -4.48 -11.31
N TRP A 156 -14.49 -5.60 -10.85
CA TRP A 156 -14.03 -6.71 -11.68
C TRP A 156 -14.97 -7.92 -11.72
N ILE A 157 -15.93 -8.02 -10.80
CA ILE A 157 -16.95 -9.08 -10.84
C ILE A 157 -18.09 -8.61 -11.75
N PRO A 158 -18.32 -9.27 -12.91
CA PRO A 158 -19.23 -8.74 -13.93
C PRO A 158 -20.68 -8.53 -13.49
N GLU A 159 -21.16 -9.35 -12.55
CA GLU A 159 -22.54 -9.28 -12.07
C GLU A 159 -22.75 -8.22 -10.98
N VAL A 160 -21.67 -7.72 -10.38
CA VAL A 160 -21.70 -6.69 -9.35
C VAL A 160 -21.73 -5.33 -10.01
N SER A 161 -22.49 -4.40 -9.43
CA SER A 161 -22.53 -3.01 -9.89
C SER A 161 -22.32 -2.05 -8.75
N ILE A 162 -22.02 -0.81 -9.11
CA ILE A 162 -21.90 0.30 -8.17
C ILE A 162 -23.06 1.26 -8.48
N ALA A 163 -23.91 1.54 -7.49
CA ALA A 163 -25.16 2.25 -7.72
C ALA A 163 -24.93 3.69 -8.21
N ASN A 164 -24.00 4.40 -7.57
CA ASN A 164 -23.56 5.72 -8.00
C ASN A 164 -22.12 5.65 -8.56
N PRO A 165 -21.93 5.74 -9.89
CA PRO A 165 -20.60 5.71 -10.50
C PRO A 165 -19.69 6.89 -10.15
N THR A 166 -20.23 8.00 -9.66
CA THR A 166 -19.46 9.19 -9.24
C THR A 166 -18.95 9.00 -7.82
N LEU A 167 -19.83 8.67 -6.87
CA LEU A 167 -19.45 8.44 -5.46
C LEU A 167 -18.87 7.05 -5.20
N LYS A 168 -18.92 6.18 -6.21
CA LYS A 168 -18.49 4.78 -6.18
C LYS A 168 -19.14 3.95 -5.07
N GLU A 169 -20.40 4.24 -4.73
CA GLU A 169 -21.13 3.57 -3.65
C GLU A 169 -22.66 3.66 -3.82
N PRO A 170 -23.43 2.81 -3.13
CA PRO A 170 -23.02 1.53 -2.54
C PRO A 170 -22.72 0.45 -3.60
N ILE A 171 -22.15 -0.66 -3.15
CA ILE A 171 -21.96 -1.88 -3.97
C ILE A 171 -23.27 -2.69 -3.96
N GLU A 172 -23.77 -3.07 -5.14
CA GLU A 172 -25.07 -3.71 -5.34
C GLU A 172 -25.00 -4.93 -6.26
N ASN A 173 -26.15 -5.59 -6.46
CA ASN A 173 -26.33 -6.74 -7.35
C ASN A 173 -25.49 -7.98 -6.97
N ILE A 174 -25.15 -8.12 -5.68
CA ILE A 174 -24.39 -9.26 -5.15
C ILE A 174 -25.18 -10.57 -5.30
N ASP A 175 -26.50 -10.49 -5.21
CA ASP A 175 -27.46 -11.56 -5.41
C ASP A 175 -27.47 -12.09 -6.85
N LYS A 176 -27.04 -11.29 -7.83
CA LYS A 176 -26.93 -11.69 -9.25
C LYS A 176 -25.71 -12.55 -9.53
N ILE A 177 -24.76 -12.66 -8.60
CA ILE A 177 -23.57 -13.50 -8.78
C ILE A 177 -23.99 -14.98 -8.84
N PRO A 178 -23.64 -15.72 -9.90
CA PRO A 178 -23.97 -17.14 -10.00
C PRO A 178 -23.43 -17.92 -8.81
N LYS A 179 -24.27 -18.79 -8.20
CA LYS A 179 -23.87 -19.64 -7.05
C LYS A 179 -22.62 -20.47 -7.32
N GLY A 180 -22.36 -20.82 -8.59
CA GLY A 180 -21.15 -21.52 -9.01
C GLY A 180 -19.86 -20.74 -8.72
N ARG A 181 -19.87 -19.40 -8.80
CA ARG A 181 -18.71 -18.54 -8.57
C ARG A 181 -18.17 -18.69 -7.15
N TRP A 182 -19.07 -18.70 -6.16
CA TRP A 182 -18.74 -18.87 -4.74
C TRP A 182 -18.14 -20.24 -4.40
N ARG A 183 -18.24 -21.21 -5.31
CA ARG A 183 -17.69 -22.56 -5.15
C ARG A 183 -16.34 -22.74 -5.82
N LEU A 184 -15.86 -21.75 -6.57
CA LEU A 184 -14.56 -21.80 -7.23
C LEU A 184 -13.43 -21.70 -6.20
N THR A 185 -12.32 -22.38 -6.47
CA THR A 185 -11.10 -22.29 -5.67
C THR A 185 -10.13 -21.36 -6.39
N CYS A 186 -9.63 -20.35 -5.68
CA CYS A 186 -8.60 -19.48 -6.22
C CYS A 186 -7.28 -20.26 -6.40
N TYR A 187 -6.72 -20.30 -7.61
CA TYR A 187 -5.49 -21.06 -7.88
C TYR A 187 -4.25 -20.44 -7.23
N ILE A 188 -4.31 -19.16 -6.85
CA ILE A 188 -3.21 -18.41 -6.22
C ILE A 188 -3.17 -18.72 -4.72
N CYS A 189 -4.22 -18.38 -3.97
CA CYS A 189 -4.26 -18.59 -2.52
C CYS A 189 -4.77 -19.97 -2.09
N ARG A 190 -5.25 -20.79 -3.03
CA ARG A 190 -5.80 -22.16 -2.80
C ARG A 190 -7.04 -22.21 -1.90
N GLN A 191 -7.69 -21.08 -1.63
CA GLN A 191 -8.89 -21.01 -0.80
C GLN A 191 -10.19 -21.06 -1.62
N LYS A 192 -11.22 -21.65 -1.04
CA LYS A 192 -12.59 -21.73 -1.57
C LYS A 192 -13.50 -20.78 -0.79
N CYS A 193 -13.25 -19.49 -0.95
CA CYS A 193 -13.98 -18.40 -0.30
C CYS A 193 -14.25 -17.28 -1.30
N GLY A 194 -15.17 -16.37 -0.96
CA GLY A 194 -15.47 -15.20 -1.78
C GLY A 194 -15.98 -15.52 -3.19
N ALA A 195 -15.73 -14.63 -4.14
CA ALA A 195 -16.24 -14.71 -5.51
C ALA A 195 -15.11 -14.55 -6.55
N PRO A 196 -14.31 -15.59 -6.81
CA PRO A 196 -13.24 -15.55 -7.81
C PRO A 196 -13.73 -15.23 -9.22
N ILE A 197 -12.91 -14.54 -10.00
CA ILE A 197 -13.08 -14.37 -11.45
C ILE A 197 -12.28 -15.44 -12.20
N GLN A 198 -12.59 -15.66 -13.47
CA GLN A 198 -11.92 -16.66 -14.30
C GLN A 198 -11.07 -15.99 -15.38
N CYS A 199 -10.02 -16.69 -15.79
CA CYS A 199 -9.17 -16.26 -16.90
C CYS A 199 -10.00 -16.00 -18.17
N ALA A 200 -9.79 -14.86 -18.82
CA ALA A 200 -10.49 -14.47 -20.03
C ALA A 200 -9.98 -15.15 -21.32
N SER A 201 -9.05 -16.11 -21.21
CA SER A 201 -8.58 -16.91 -22.34
C SER A 201 -9.62 -17.97 -22.68
N LYS A 202 -9.85 -18.22 -23.98
CA LYS A 202 -10.79 -19.25 -24.42
C LYS A 202 -10.33 -20.61 -23.87
N GLN A 203 -11.27 -21.38 -23.33
CA GLN A 203 -11.02 -22.73 -22.77
C GLN A 203 -10.15 -22.77 -21.50
N CYS A 204 -9.87 -21.62 -20.86
CA CYS A 204 -9.21 -21.59 -19.56
C CYS A 204 -10.24 -21.43 -18.44
N PHE A 205 -10.22 -22.32 -17.46
CA PHE A 205 -11.14 -22.29 -16.32
C PHE A 205 -10.47 -21.93 -15.00
N LEU A 206 -9.18 -21.54 -15.03
CA LEU A 206 -8.46 -21.11 -13.83
C LEU A 206 -9.17 -19.90 -13.22
N ALA A 207 -9.49 -20.02 -11.94
CA ALA A 207 -10.20 -19.02 -11.17
C ALA A 207 -9.29 -18.41 -10.10
N PHE A 208 -9.42 -17.12 -9.85
CA PHE A 208 -8.62 -16.38 -8.89
C PHE A 208 -9.39 -15.18 -8.34
N HIS A 209 -9.13 -14.80 -7.08
CA HIS A 209 -9.66 -13.54 -6.56
C HIS A 209 -9.02 -12.36 -7.28
N VAL A 210 -9.79 -11.29 -7.45
CA VAL A 210 -9.34 -10.04 -8.07
C VAL A 210 -8.12 -9.49 -7.33
N SER A 211 -8.21 -9.38 -6.00
CA SER A 211 -7.09 -8.91 -5.17
C SER A 211 -5.87 -9.84 -5.22
N CYS A 212 -6.06 -11.16 -5.34
CA CYS A 212 -4.95 -12.09 -5.52
C CYS A 212 -4.27 -11.93 -6.90
N ALA A 213 -5.05 -11.73 -7.96
CA ALA A 213 -4.52 -11.46 -9.30
C ALA A 213 -3.69 -10.18 -9.32
N ARG A 214 -4.19 -9.13 -8.67
CA ARG A 214 -3.47 -7.86 -8.54
C ARG A 214 -2.16 -8.03 -7.77
N LYS A 215 -2.17 -8.67 -6.60
CA LYS A 215 -0.94 -8.96 -5.82
C LYS A 215 0.07 -9.79 -6.60
N ALA A 216 -0.40 -10.75 -7.41
CA ALA A 216 0.44 -11.58 -8.27
C ALA A 216 0.84 -10.89 -9.58
N LYS A 217 0.46 -9.62 -9.78
CA LYS A 217 0.72 -8.81 -10.98
C LYS A 217 0.28 -9.48 -12.29
N LEU A 218 -0.85 -10.21 -12.24
CA LEU A 218 -1.44 -10.81 -13.43
C LEU A 218 -1.87 -9.75 -14.43
N HIS A 219 -1.92 -10.12 -15.72
CA HIS A 219 -2.37 -9.18 -16.73
C HIS A 219 -3.86 -8.90 -16.61
N MET A 220 -4.18 -7.68 -16.20
CA MET A 220 -5.53 -7.17 -15.98
C MET A 220 -5.71 -5.92 -16.85
N LYS A 221 -6.61 -5.98 -17.84
CA LYS A 221 -6.98 -4.81 -18.65
C LYS A 221 -8.27 -4.19 -18.09
N MET A 222 -8.15 -2.98 -17.54
CA MET A 222 -9.29 -2.15 -17.14
C MET A 222 -10.08 -1.68 -18.37
N ARG A 223 -11.33 -1.27 -18.14
CA ARG A 223 -12.18 -0.66 -19.17
C ARG A 223 -11.56 0.70 -19.54
N GLY A 224 -11.27 0.92 -20.83
CA GLY A 224 -10.83 2.23 -21.30
C GLY A 224 -11.92 3.28 -21.10
N TYR A 225 -11.49 4.53 -20.86
CA TYR A 225 -12.37 5.70 -20.73
C TYR A 225 -12.88 6.20 -22.11
N ASP A 226 -12.42 5.60 -23.20
CA ASP A 226 -12.56 6.01 -24.59
C ASP A 226 -13.90 5.62 -25.25
N GLY A 227 -14.97 5.45 -24.46
CA GLY A 227 -16.34 5.23 -24.99
C GLY A 227 -16.56 3.91 -25.73
N GLN A 228 -15.51 3.11 -25.98
CA GLN A 228 -15.63 1.76 -26.52
C GLN A 228 -15.88 0.78 -25.37
N ALA A 229 -16.94 -0.03 -25.50
CA ALA A 229 -17.29 -1.07 -24.53
C ALA A 229 -16.31 -2.26 -24.60
N ILE A 230 -15.03 -2.03 -24.32
CA ILE A 230 -14.05 -3.10 -24.18
C ILE A 230 -14.33 -3.78 -22.84
N PRO A 231 -14.73 -5.07 -22.81
CA PRO A 231 -14.96 -5.78 -21.56
C PRO A 231 -13.64 -5.90 -20.80
N GLN A 232 -13.70 -5.71 -19.48
CA GLN A 232 -12.55 -5.95 -18.60
C GLN A 232 -12.12 -7.41 -18.72
N ARG A 233 -10.81 -7.65 -18.85
CA ARG A 233 -10.26 -9.01 -19.04
C ARG A 233 -9.04 -9.21 -18.17
N ALA A 234 -9.09 -10.25 -17.34
CA ALA A 234 -7.97 -10.71 -16.53
C ALA A 234 -7.48 -12.06 -17.05
N PHE A 235 -6.17 -12.29 -17.06
CA PHE A 235 -5.55 -13.51 -17.56
C PHE A 235 -4.72 -14.17 -16.47
N CYS A 236 -4.66 -15.50 -16.47
CA CYS A 236 -3.74 -16.22 -15.59
C CYS A 236 -2.29 -16.05 -16.06
N ASP A 237 -1.35 -16.50 -15.22
CA ASP A 237 0.08 -16.59 -15.52
C ASP A 237 0.40 -17.18 -16.91
N LYS A 238 -0.22 -18.31 -17.26
CA LYS A 238 -0.01 -18.99 -18.55
C LYS A 238 -0.47 -18.16 -19.75
N HIS A 239 -1.51 -17.34 -19.58
CA HIS A 239 -2.11 -16.53 -20.64
C HIS A 239 -1.75 -15.05 -20.54
N THR A 240 -0.81 -14.69 -19.67
CA THR A 240 -0.21 -13.37 -19.63
C THR A 240 0.74 -13.22 -20.82
N PRO A 241 0.64 -12.14 -21.63
CA PRO A 241 1.52 -11.90 -22.76
C PRO A 241 2.99 -11.94 -22.35
N VAL A 242 3.83 -12.55 -23.20
CA VAL A 242 5.24 -12.84 -22.90
C VAL A 242 6.02 -11.58 -22.52
N SER A 243 5.70 -10.43 -23.12
CA SER A 243 6.32 -9.14 -22.81
C SER A 243 6.16 -8.68 -21.36
N ARG A 244 5.17 -9.20 -20.63
CA ARG A 244 4.90 -8.83 -19.22
C ARG A 244 5.13 -9.99 -18.23
N ARG A 245 5.70 -11.12 -18.66
CA ARG A 245 5.96 -12.28 -17.78
C ARG A 245 7.08 -12.06 -16.76
N PHE A 246 8.01 -11.14 -17.02
CA PHE A 246 9.18 -10.87 -16.16
C PHE A 246 8.85 -10.24 -14.78
N GLN A 247 7.61 -9.81 -14.54
CA GLN A 247 7.18 -9.14 -13.31
C GLN A 247 6.28 -10.02 -12.42
N LEU A 248 6.04 -11.29 -12.78
CA LEU A 248 5.15 -12.19 -12.06
C LEU A 248 5.81 -12.75 -10.81
N TRP A 249 5.46 -12.23 -9.64
CA TRP A 249 5.83 -12.81 -8.34
C TRP A 249 4.80 -13.86 -7.92
N ILE A 250 4.99 -15.10 -8.36
CA ILE A 250 4.24 -16.23 -7.83
C ILE A 250 5.06 -16.83 -6.68
N ARG A 251 4.78 -16.40 -5.44
CA ARG A 251 5.31 -17.07 -4.25
C ARG A 251 4.56 -18.40 -4.08
N CYS A 252 5.04 -19.44 -4.77
CA CYS A 252 4.75 -20.83 -4.43
C CYS A 252 5.67 -21.21 -3.26
N GLU A 253 5.15 -21.21 -2.04
CA GLU A 253 5.82 -21.95 -0.96
C GLU A 253 5.87 -23.44 -1.37
N GLY A 254 7.09 -23.91 -1.66
CA GLY A 254 7.39 -25.35 -1.68
C GLY A 254 7.84 -25.99 -3.00
N ARG A 255 8.43 -25.27 -3.97
CA ARG A 255 9.41 -25.87 -4.91
C ARG A 255 10.18 -24.81 -5.73
N ARG A 256 11.51 -24.98 -5.71
CA ARG A 256 12.61 -24.30 -6.44
C ARG A 256 12.24 -23.19 -7.44
N LEU A 257 12.88 -22.04 -7.24
CA LEU A 257 13.19 -21.05 -8.28
C LEU A 257 13.87 -21.77 -9.46
N GLU A 258 13.19 -21.83 -10.60
CA GLU A 258 13.87 -21.94 -11.88
C GLU A 258 13.49 -20.71 -12.70
N CYS A 259 14.48 -19.84 -12.85
CA CYS A 259 14.46 -18.77 -13.84
C CYS A 259 14.29 -19.45 -15.20
N LEU A 260 13.16 -19.25 -15.89
CA LEU A 260 13.01 -19.68 -17.29
C LEU A 260 13.76 -18.69 -18.20
N THR A 261 15.06 -18.57 -17.99
CA THR A 261 16.03 -18.10 -18.98
C THR A 261 16.82 -19.31 -19.44
N SER A 262 16.26 -20.09 -20.36
CA SER A 262 16.99 -21.01 -21.21
C SER A 262 15.99 -21.69 -22.13
N TYR A 263 15.93 -21.28 -23.40
CA TYR A 263 15.90 -22.17 -24.56
C TYR A 263 16.07 -21.30 -25.82
N ARG A 264 17.31 -21.25 -26.30
CA ARG A 264 17.55 -21.58 -27.71
C ARG A 264 17.43 -23.10 -27.84
#